data_AF-A0A8H5Y552-F1
#
_entry.id   AF-A0A8H5Y552-F1
#
_cell.length_a   1.000
_cell.length_b   1.000
_cell.length_c   1.000
_cell.angle_alpha   90.00
_cell.angle_beta   90.00
_cell.angle_gamma   90.00
#
_symmetry.space_group_name_H-M   'P 1'
#
loop_
_entity.id
_entity.type
_entity.pdbx_description
1 polymer ?
#
loop_
_entity_poly.entity_id
_entity_poly.type
_entity_poly.pdbx_seq_one_letter_code
_entity_poly.pdbx_strand_id
1 'polypeptide(L)'
;MDFPLEFYFFSLLVFLLEKLVYFENWWYEVIWSHWRPSSTTTLDKLVKRKEDELWQAVISGKDGQVRRIFEDIANKPEARVAFPNVTGNDIAAFSPSSSPRDTEAGASSYRPDTKLLEAVETDVKEHEVFGRAENREMAVQARLEAIAERLANSSRSLTKKEQEQAQKWWNSDGSFSLLWMAIQQDHKSDVDYLLTEHNQKLHKGNGFYNETVLHLAVWKNDLDLIRDILEKSSSTSPHTYINTRDTRSKTVLHVLVINSPVNRISALRKTVEIVDLLLQYGANINALDNGFRTPLHQLLETLIMQKNLPRNLPIIPLDPLMDAFLQAGAEVNTKDYQGM
;
A
#
# COMPACT_ATOMS: atom_id res chain seq x y z
N MET A 1 -44.21 23.14 11.99
CA MET A 1 -43.17 22.08 12.06
C MET A 1 -41.86 22.82 12.18
N ASP A 2 -41.49 23.17 13.41
CA ASP A 2 -40.22 23.83 13.69
C ASP A 2 -39.15 22.74 13.81
N PHE A 3 -38.25 22.68 12.85
CA PHE A 3 -37.08 21.81 12.96
C PHE A 3 -36.18 22.36 14.08
N PRO A 4 -35.72 21.52 15.03
CA PRO A 4 -34.94 21.99 16.16
C PRO A 4 -33.60 22.58 15.71
N LEU A 5 -33.19 23.68 16.35
CA LEU A 5 -31.93 24.40 16.15
C LEU A 5 -30.68 23.49 16.11
N GLU A 6 -30.74 22.31 16.72
CA GLU A 6 -29.71 21.28 16.70
C GLU A 6 -29.36 20.77 15.29
N PHE A 7 -30.34 20.71 14.38
CA PHE A 7 -30.12 20.22 13.02
C PHE A 7 -29.26 21.19 12.19
N TYR A 8 -29.50 22.50 12.36
CA TYR A 8 -28.69 23.54 11.73
C TYR A 8 -27.27 23.58 12.31
N PHE A 9 -27.13 23.32 13.60
CA PHE A 9 -25.82 23.27 14.26
C PHE A 9 -24.98 22.09 13.76
N PHE A 10 -25.60 20.92 13.58
CA PHE A 10 -24.91 19.74 13.05
C PHE A 10 -24.52 19.92 11.58
N SER A 11 -25.40 20.46 10.73
CA SER A 11 -25.05 20.77 9.34
C SER A 11 -23.96 21.83 9.23
N LEU A 12 -23.98 22.86 10.09
CA LEU A 12 -22.93 23.87 10.15
C LEU A 12 -21.60 23.28 10.65
N LEU A 13 -21.64 22.37 11.63
CA LEU A 13 -20.45 21.68 12.14
C LEU A 13 -19.84 20.76 11.08
N VAL A 14 -20.64 19.97 10.36
CA VAL A 14 -20.18 19.12 9.26
C VAL A 14 -19.58 19.97 8.14
N PHE A 15 -20.24 21.08 7.78
CA PHE A 15 -19.72 22.03 6.79
C PHE A 15 -18.40 22.68 7.24
N LEU A 16 -18.29 23.06 8.52
CA LEU A 16 -17.05 23.61 9.09
C LEU A 16 -15.94 22.56 9.20
N LEU A 17 -16.26 21.30 9.51
CA LEU A 17 -15.31 20.18 9.53
C LEU A 17 -14.80 19.86 8.12
N GLU A 18 -15.68 19.82 7.12
CA GLU A 18 -15.26 19.70 5.71
C GLU A 18 -14.34 20.84 5.30
N LYS A 19 -14.62 22.08 5.74
CA LYS A 19 -13.76 23.24 5.49
C LYS A 19 -12.46 23.22 6.28
N LEU A 20 -12.43 22.65 7.49
CA LEU A 20 -11.23 22.48 8.30
C LEU A 20 -10.29 21.42 7.72
N VAL A 21 -10.81 20.29 7.24
CA VAL A 21 -10.04 19.30 6.46
C VAL A 21 -9.51 19.93 5.17
N TYR A 22 -10.32 20.77 4.51
CA TYR A 22 -9.86 21.56 3.37
C TYR A 22 -8.78 22.57 3.75
N PHE A 23 -8.81 23.14 4.95
CA PHE A 23 -7.83 24.08 5.46
C PHE A 23 -6.50 23.40 5.82
N GLU A 24 -6.51 22.20 6.40
CA GLU A 24 -5.29 21.39 6.57
C GLU A 24 -4.64 21.10 5.21
N ASN A 25 -5.42 20.61 4.24
CA ASN A 25 -4.92 20.37 2.88
C ASN A 25 -4.48 21.66 2.16
N TRP A 26 -5.12 22.80 2.45
CA TRP A 26 -4.74 24.10 1.90
C TRP A 26 -3.41 24.60 2.50
N TRP A 27 -3.14 24.36 3.79
CA TRP A 27 -1.82 24.61 4.38
C TRP A 27 -0.74 23.73 3.75
N TYR A 28 -1.04 22.44 3.52
CA TYR A 28 -0.15 21.54 2.77
C TYR A 28 0.13 22.11 1.36
N GLU A 29 -0.88 22.46 0.56
CA GLU A 29 -0.69 23.00 -0.80
C GLU A 29 -0.01 24.39 -0.84
N VAL A 30 -0.23 25.25 0.15
CA VAL A 30 0.43 26.56 0.24
C VAL A 30 1.92 26.41 0.58
N ILE A 31 2.27 25.49 1.48
CA ILE A 31 3.67 25.12 1.78
C ILE A 31 4.32 24.40 0.57
N TRP A 32 3.56 23.57 -0.15
CA TRP A 32 4.04 22.80 -1.30
C TRP A 32 4.20 23.61 -2.59
N SER A 33 3.33 24.60 -2.86
CA SER A 33 3.35 25.37 -4.11
C SER A 33 4.57 26.28 -4.27
N HIS A 34 5.18 26.68 -3.16
CA HIS A 34 6.39 27.52 -3.15
C HIS A 34 7.69 26.72 -3.21
N TRP A 35 7.63 25.39 -3.11
CA TRP A 35 8.82 24.59 -2.88
C TRP A 35 9.13 23.65 -4.05
N ARG A 36 10.06 24.08 -4.91
CA ARG A 36 10.75 23.22 -5.87
C ARG A 36 12.21 23.07 -5.42
N PRO A 37 12.68 21.87 -5.06
CA PRO A 37 14.08 21.67 -4.74
C PRO A 37 14.92 21.90 -6.00
N SER A 38 15.82 22.88 -5.96
CA SER A 38 16.97 22.91 -6.84
C SER A 38 17.98 21.91 -6.27
N SER A 39 18.50 20.97 -7.08
CA SER A 39 19.36 19.82 -6.69
C SER A 39 20.73 20.16 -6.07
N THR A 40 20.87 21.28 -5.37
CA THR A 40 22.11 21.94 -5.00
C THR A 40 22.35 21.96 -3.49
N THR A 41 21.32 21.78 -2.65
CA THR A 41 21.44 21.93 -1.20
C THR A 41 22.00 20.69 -0.49
N THR A 42 22.52 20.87 0.73
CA THR A 42 22.97 19.75 1.60
C THR A 42 21.80 18.84 1.98
N LEU A 43 20.63 19.42 2.24
CA LEU A 43 19.41 18.67 2.57
C LEU A 43 19.01 17.74 1.43
N ASP A 44 18.94 18.24 0.18
CA ASP A 44 18.54 17.42 -0.97
C ASP A 44 19.46 16.20 -1.18
N LYS A 45 20.76 16.35 -0.95
CA LYS A 45 21.74 15.25 -1.02
C LYS A 45 21.50 14.21 0.07
N LEU A 46 21.16 14.63 1.28
CA LEU A 46 20.84 13.73 2.39
C LEU A 46 19.52 13.00 2.17
N VAL A 47 18.48 13.70 1.71
CA VAL A 47 17.20 13.05 1.42
C VAL A 47 17.36 12.04 0.28
N LYS A 48 18.12 12.37 -0.77
CA LYS A 48 18.42 11.40 -1.85
C LYS A 48 19.16 10.17 -1.34
N ARG A 49 20.10 10.34 -0.39
CA ARG A 49 20.80 9.22 0.25
C ARG A 49 19.84 8.32 1.03
N LYS A 50 18.91 8.91 1.80
CA LYS A 50 17.86 8.15 2.52
C LYS A 50 16.92 7.43 1.55
N GLU A 51 16.57 8.08 0.43
CA GLU A 51 15.81 7.43 -0.65
C GLU A 51 16.55 6.19 -1.18
N ASP A 52 17.84 6.31 -1.50
CA ASP A 52 18.64 5.17 -1.94
C ASP A 52 18.74 4.05 -0.89
N GLU A 53 18.87 4.40 0.40
CA GLU A 53 18.88 3.46 1.52
C GLU A 53 17.56 2.68 1.63
N LEU A 54 16.42 3.37 1.55
CA LEU A 54 15.08 2.77 1.53
C LEU A 54 14.92 1.79 0.36
N TRP A 55 15.36 2.18 -0.83
CA TRP A 55 15.27 1.32 -2.01
C TRP A 55 16.16 0.08 -1.87
N GLN A 56 17.37 0.19 -1.32
CA GLN A 56 18.20 -0.98 -1.03
C GLN A 56 17.58 -1.91 0.02
N ALA A 57 16.98 -1.33 1.06
CA ALA A 57 16.29 -2.07 2.11
C ALA A 57 15.09 -2.86 1.56
N VAL A 58 14.29 -2.27 0.67
CA VAL A 58 13.19 -3.00 0.02
C VAL A 58 13.71 -4.06 -0.94
N ILE A 59 14.70 -3.75 -1.79
CA ILE A 59 15.12 -4.67 -2.86
C ILE A 59 15.87 -5.89 -2.32
N SER A 60 16.74 -5.68 -1.34
CA SER A 60 17.71 -6.69 -0.88
C SER A 60 17.80 -6.84 0.64
N GLY A 61 17.09 -5.99 1.39
CA GLY A 61 17.04 -6.03 2.83
C GLY A 61 16.08 -7.09 3.36
N LYS A 62 15.78 -6.96 4.66
CA LYS A 62 14.83 -7.80 5.39
C LYS A 62 13.60 -6.97 5.73
N ASP A 63 12.47 -7.66 5.90
CA ASP A 63 11.24 -7.07 6.43
C ASP A 63 11.51 -6.28 7.73
N GLY A 64 10.90 -5.11 7.84
CA GLY A 64 11.04 -4.16 8.96
C GLY A 64 12.20 -3.17 8.83
N GLN A 65 13.06 -3.29 7.81
CA GLN A 65 14.15 -2.32 7.61
C GLN A 65 13.66 -0.96 7.12
N VAL A 66 12.63 -0.94 6.26
CA VAL A 66 12.05 0.32 5.76
C VAL A 66 11.46 1.10 6.92
N ARG A 67 10.67 0.42 7.75
CA ARG A 67 10.11 0.99 8.99
C ARG A 67 11.19 1.63 9.87
N ARG A 68 12.29 0.92 10.13
CA ARG A 68 13.40 1.45 10.96
C ARG A 68 14.03 2.70 10.39
N ILE A 69 14.16 2.80 9.06
CA ILE A 69 14.72 3.99 8.40
C ILE A 69 13.77 5.18 8.58
N PHE A 70 12.44 4.98 8.48
CA PHE A 70 11.47 6.05 8.73
C PHE A 70 11.42 6.47 10.21
N GLU A 71 11.47 5.52 11.14
CA GLU A 71 11.54 5.82 12.58
C GLU A 71 12.81 6.63 12.95
N ASP A 72 13.94 6.35 12.30
CA ASP A 72 15.18 7.13 12.39
C ASP A 72 15.02 8.56 11.83
N ILE A 73 14.36 8.71 10.67
CA ILE A 73 14.05 10.04 10.11
C ILE A 73 13.13 10.85 11.04
N ALA A 74 12.16 10.19 11.66
CA ALA A 74 11.17 10.84 12.53
C ALA A 74 11.69 11.12 13.95
N ASN A 75 12.92 10.69 14.31
CA ASN A 75 13.44 10.74 15.68
C ASN A 75 12.46 10.14 16.72
N LYS A 76 11.72 9.09 16.35
CA LYS A 76 10.84 8.36 17.27
C LYS A 76 11.57 7.09 17.72
N PRO A 77 12.34 7.10 18.82
CA PRO A 77 12.89 5.86 19.35
C PRO A 77 11.74 4.99 19.87
N GLU A 78 11.67 3.74 19.40
CA GLU A 78 10.64 2.74 19.68
C GLU A 78 9.93 2.89 21.04
N ALA A 79 8.61 3.07 21.02
CA ALA A 79 7.75 2.51 22.06
C ALA A 79 7.79 0.99 21.89
N ARG A 80 8.74 0.33 22.57
CA ARG A 80 8.79 -1.12 22.71
C ARG A 80 7.58 -1.60 23.51
N VAL A 81 6.45 -1.83 22.85
CA VAL A 81 5.37 -2.62 23.44
C VAL A 81 5.76 -4.08 23.32
N ALA A 82 6.09 -4.67 24.45
CA ALA A 82 6.30 -6.10 24.61
C ALA A 82 5.08 -6.86 24.07
N PHE A 83 5.30 -7.81 23.18
CA PHE A 83 4.34 -8.88 22.96
C PHE A 83 4.15 -9.63 24.28
N PRO A 84 2.94 -9.74 24.86
CA PRO A 84 2.72 -10.70 25.91
C PRO A 84 2.82 -12.09 25.28
N ASN A 85 3.85 -12.84 25.66
CA ASN A 85 3.91 -14.28 25.40
C ASN A 85 2.65 -14.92 26.00
N VAL A 86 1.70 -15.29 25.15
CA VAL A 86 0.69 -16.28 25.51
C VAL A 86 1.34 -17.65 25.36
N THR A 87 1.96 -18.12 26.44
CA THR A 87 2.15 -19.54 26.67
C THR A 87 1.55 -19.84 28.04
N GLY A 88 0.46 -20.60 28.03
CA GLY A 88 -0.20 -21.10 29.22
C GLY A 88 0.76 -21.85 30.13
N ASN A 89 0.57 -21.63 31.43
CA ASN A 89 1.12 -22.44 32.51
C ASN A 89 0.84 -23.93 32.27
N ASP A 90 1.86 -24.77 32.48
CA ASP A 90 1.75 -25.91 33.39
C ASP A 90 3.14 -26.34 33.90
N ILE A 91 3.36 -26.00 35.18
CA ILE A 91 4.11 -26.67 36.26
C ILE A 91 5.10 -27.79 35.88
N ALA A 92 6.39 -27.58 36.16
CA ALA A 92 7.22 -28.51 36.96
C ALA A 92 8.55 -27.86 37.39
N ALA A 93 8.88 -28.04 38.67
CA ALA A 93 10.02 -27.50 39.39
C ALA A 93 11.37 -28.10 38.95
N PHE A 94 12.45 -27.30 38.96
CA PHE A 94 13.80 -27.71 39.41
C PHE A 94 14.68 -26.47 39.71
N SER A 95 15.39 -26.53 40.84
CA SER A 95 16.23 -25.47 41.45
C SER A 95 17.58 -25.23 40.71
N PRO A 96 18.33 -24.15 41.05
CA PRO A 96 19.31 -23.53 40.16
C PRO A 96 20.76 -23.99 40.39
N SER A 97 21.58 -24.04 39.33
CA SER A 97 23.03 -24.17 39.43
C SER A 97 23.79 -23.32 38.38
N SER A 98 24.40 -22.24 38.87
CA SER A 98 25.74 -21.71 38.53
C SER A 98 26.30 -21.84 37.10
N SER A 99 26.32 -20.73 36.35
CA SER A 99 27.53 -19.96 35.95
C SER A 99 27.35 -19.23 34.59
N PRO A 100 27.81 -17.97 34.46
CA PRO A 100 27.65 -17.16 33.26
C PRO A 100 28.82 -17.35 32.30
N ARG A 101 28.52 -17.53 31.00
CA ARG A 101 29.48 -17.33 29.91
C ARG A 101 28.79 -16.68 28.73
N ASP A 102 28.96 -15.37 28.67
CA ASP A 102 29.36 -14.59 27.51
C ASP A 102 28.97 -15.12 26.12
N THR A 103 27.95 -14.50 25.53
CA THR A 103 27.96 -14.05 24.12
C THR A 103 26.92 -12.94 23.92
N GLU A 104 27.16 -11.78 24.56
CA GLU A 104 26.65 -10.52 24.02
C GLU A 104 27.46 -10.18 22.77
N ALA A 105 26.95 -10.56 21.59
CA ALA A 105 27.48 -10.12 20.32
C ALA A 105 26.32 -9.64 19.44
N GLY A 106 26.23 -8.31 19.26
CA GLY A 106 25.49 -7.73 18.14
C GLY A 106 24.31 -6.82 18.47
N ALA A 107 24.31 -6.09 19.59
CA ALA A 107 23.50 -4.87 19.67
C ALA A 107 24.17 -3.77 18.83
N SER A 108 23.78 -3.66 17.56
CA SER A 108 24.15 -2.54 16.69
C SER A 108 23.84 -1.23 17.42
N SER A 109 24.86 -0.41 17.70
CA SER A 109 24.68 0.85 18.41
C SER A 109 23.85 1.79 17.54
N TYR A 110 22.60 1.99 17.91
CA TYR A 110 21.70 2.97 17.32
C TYR A 110 22.30 4.37 17.47
N ARG A 111 22.43 5.11 16.36
CA ARG A 111 22.70 6.54 16.34
C ARG A 111 21.57 7.20 15.54
N PRO A 112 20.74 8.07 16.14
CA PRO A 112 19.80 8.90 15.39
C PRO A 112 20.54 9.64 14.28
N ASP A 113 19.97 9.78 13.10
CA ASP A 113 20.63 10.48 11.99
C ASP A 113 20.61 12.01 12.17
N THR A 114 21.42 12.48 13.13
CA THR A 114 21.51 13.89 13.53
C THR A 114 21.81 14.82 12.36
N LYS A 115 22.45 14.32 11.30
CA LYS A 115 22.80 15.11 10.12
C LYS A 115 21.59 15.54 9.28
N LEU A 116 20.58 14.68 9.15
CA LEU A 116 19.37 15.04 8.42
C LEU A 116 18.57 16.07 9.23
N LEU A 117 18.44 15.84 10.54
CA LEU A 117 17.81 16.79 11.45
C LEU A 117 18.50 18.17 11.42
N GLU A 118 19.83 18.21 11.57
CA GLU A 118 20.62 19.45 11.51
C GLU A 118 20.43 20.18 10.17
N ALA A 119 20.39 19.44 9.05
CA ALA A 119 20.15 20.02 7.74
C ALA A 119 18.73 20.59 7.60
N VAL A 120 17.72 19.92 8.15
CA VAL A 120 16.34 20.41 8.20
C VAL A 120 16.22 21.64 9.08
N GLU A 121 16.82 21.65 10.27
CA GLU A 121 16.83 22.83 11.14
C GLU A 121 17.47 24.04 10.46
N THR A 122 18.54 23.82 9.70
CA THR A 122 19.22 24.89 8.95
C THR A 122 18.33 25.40 7.82
N ASP A 123 17.71 24.50 7.04
CA ASP A 123 16.76 24.83 5.97
C ASP A 123 15.57 25.65 6.51
N VAL A 124 15.00 25.24 7.64
CA VAL A 124 13.91 25.97 8.31
C VAL A 124 14.37 27.35 8.78
N LYS A 125 15.55 27.46 9.40
CA LYS A 125 16.12 28.75 9.84
C LYS A 125 16.34 29.73 8.68
N GLU A 126 16.74 29.25 7.51
CA GLU A 126 16.99 30.09 6.32
C GLU A 126 15.70 30.59 5.65
N HIS A 127 14.59 29.84 5.77
CA HIS A 127 13.32 30.15 5.11
C HIS A 127 12.22 30.70 6.05
N GLU A 128 12.50 30.81 7.35
CA GLU A 128 11.53 31.29 8.34
C GLU A 128 11.35 32.81 8.35
N VAL A 129 10.08 33.24 8.41
CA VAL A 129 9.65 34.63 8.66
C VAL A 129 9.14 34.82 10.11
N PHE A 130 9.05 33.75 10.92
CA PHE A 130 8.38 33.77 12.22
C PHE A 130 9.35 33.82 13.42
N GLY A 131 9.04 34.68 14.40
CA GLY A 131 9.96 35.05 15.48
C GLY A 131 9.88 34.28 16.82
N ARG A 132 9.16 33.14 16.91
CA ARG A 132 9.02 32.34 18.16
C ARG A 132 9.63 30.95 18.03
N ALA A 133 10.25 30.45 19.11
CA ALA A 133 10.90 29.13 19.16
C ALA A 133 9.92 27.94 19.01
N GLU A 134 8.71 28.04 19.55
CA GLU A 134 7.68 27.00 19.41
C GLU A 134 7.24 26.80 17.94
N ASN A 135 7.28 27.86 17.13
CA ASN A 135 6.96 27.78 15.70
C ASN A 135 8.07 27.05 14.93
N ARG A 136 9.32 27.11 15.41
CA ARG A 136 10.47 26.43 14.80
C ARG A 136 10.40 24.92 14.93
N GLU A 137 10.10 24.44 16.13
CA GLU A 137 10.00 23.00 16.38
C GLU A 137 8.87 22.36 15.56
N MET A 138 7.70 23.02 15.51
CA MET A 138 6.61 22.61 14.62
C MET A 138 7.01 22.64 13.15
N ALA A 139 7.71 23.69 12.69
CA ALA A 139 8.15 23.79 11.30
C ALA A 139 9.16 22.70 10.93
N VAL A 140 10.11 22.37 11.82
CA VAL A 140 11.06 21.27 11.65
C VAL A 140 10.33 19.93 11.58
N GLN A 141 9.37 19.68 12.48
CA GLN A 141 8.61 18.43 12.47
C GLN A 141 7.76 18.29 11.20
N ALA A 142 7.03 19.34 10.81
CA ALA A 142 6.26 19.34 9.57
C ALA A 142 7.15 19.11 8.34
N ARG A 143 8.38 19.63 8.38
CA ARG A 143 9.36 19.44 7.31
C ARG A 143 9.87 18.00 7.24
N LEU A 144 10.14 17.37 8.38
CA LEU A 144 10.51 15.95 8.45
C LEU A 144 9.36 15.06 7.95
N GLU A 145 8.13 15.36 8.37
CA GLU A 145 6.92 14.64 7.91
C GLU A 145 6.76 14.74 6.39
N ALA A 146 6.92 15.94 5.82
CA ALA A 146 6.85 16.14 4.36
C ALA A 146 7.96 15.37 3.61
N ILE A 147 9.16 15.28 4.19
CA ILE A 147 10.25 14.46 3.64
C ILE A 147 9.87 12.97 3.71
N ALA A 148 9.35 12.51 4.85
CA ALA A 148 8.91 11.12 5.03
C ALA A 148 7.82 10.75 4.02
N GLU A 149 6.79 11.58 3.87
CA GLU A 149 5.72 11.40 2.88
C GLU A 149 6.25 11.32 1.43
N ARG A 150 7.23 12.18 1.09
CA ARG A 150 7.88 12.15 -0.22
C ARG A 150 8.63 10.83 -0.45
N LEU A 151 9.33 10.35 0.57
CA LEU A 151 10.11 9.13 0.51
C LEU A 151 9.21 7.88 0.46
N ALA A 152 8.14 7.85 1.26
CA ALA A 152 7.16 6.77 1.29
C ALA A 152 6.45 6.61 -0.07
N ASN A 153 6.17 7.73 -0.73
CA ASN A 153 5.60 7.77 -2.09
C ASN A 153 6.65 7.80 -3.21
N SER A 154 7.92 7.50 -2.91
CA SER A 154 8.96 7.48 -3.94
C SER A 154 8.67 6.42 -4.99
N SER A 155 8.99 6.72 -6.24
CA SER A 155 8.83 5.78 -7.35
C SER A 155 9.99 5.90 -8.32
N ARG A 156 10.61 4.78 -8.70
CA ARG A 156 11.70 4.77 -9.67
C ARG A 156 11.75 3.52 -10.53
N SER A 157 12.44 3.64 -11.66
CA SER A 157 12.83 2.48 -12.47
C SER A 157 14.03 1.79 -11.83
N LEU A 158 13.99 0.46 -11.80
CA LEU A 158 15.08 -0.34 -11.25
C LEU A 158 16.22 -0.47 -12.27
N THR A 159 17.46 -0.46 -11.78
CA THR A 159 18.62 -0.84 -12.59
C THR A 159 18.63 -2.34 -12.88
N LYS A 160 19.33 -2.79 -13.92
CA LYS A 160 19.46 -4.23 -14.25
C LYS A 160 19.97 -5.05 -13.06
N LYS A 161 20.93 -4.53 -12.30
CA LYS A 161 21.46 -5.17 -11.09
C LYS A 161 20.40 -5.33 -10.00
N GLU A 162 19.60 -4.30 -9.76
CA GLU A 162 18.51 -4.35 -8.77
C GLU A 162 17.39 -5.31 -9.21
N GLN A 163 17.13 -5.42 -10.50
CA GLN A 163 16.18 -6.38 -11.06
C GLN A 163 16.64 -7.83 -10.83
N GLU A 164 17.93 -8.10 -11.07
CA GLU A 164 18.55 -9.40 -10.79
C GLU A 164 18.50 -9.73 -9.29
N GLN A 165 18.80 -8.74 -8.44
CA GLN A 165 18.73 -8.88 -6.98
C GLN A 165 17.31 -9.13 -6.48
N ALA A 166 16.30 -8.55 -7.14
CA ALA A 166 14.90 -8.82 -6.84
C ALA A 166 14.42 -10.21 -7.31
N GLN A 167 15.29 -11.01 -7.93
CA GLN A 167 15.09 -12.42 -8.33
C GLN A 167 13.82 -12.66 -9.16
N LYS A 168 13.54 -11.78 -10.13
CA LYS A 168 12.25 -11.76 -10.84
C LYS A 168 12.39 -11.81 -12.37
N TRP A 169 11.36 -12.38 -13.01
CA TRP A 169 11.32 -12.77 -14.43
C TRP A 169 10.35 -11.95 -15.31
N TRP A 170 9.89 -10.79 -14.86
CA TRP A 170 8.97 -9.93 -15.63
C TRP A 170 9.71 -8.74 -16.24
N ASN A 171 9.25 -8.25 -17.40
CA ASN A 171 9.83 -7.10 -18.08
C ASN A 171 9.80 -5.89 -17.16
N SER A 172 10.99 -5.45 -16.76
CA SER A 172 11.25 -4.41 -15.77
C SER A 172 11.07 -2.98 -16.29
N ASP A 173 10.50 -2.85 -17.48
CA ASP A 173 10.18 -1.56 -18.07
C ASP A 173 9.11 -0.88 -17.20
N GLY A 174 9.36 0.38 -16.84
CA GLY A 174 8.46 1.18 -16.03
C GLY A 174 9.05 1.62 -14.69
N SER A 175 8.23 2.34 -13.93
CA SER A 175 8.56 2.82 -12.58
C SER A 175 7.76 2.01 -11.56
N PHE A 176 8.36 1.78 -10.39
CA PHE A 176 7.73 1.09 -9.27
C PHE A 176 7.67 2.04 -8.09
N SER A 177 6.57 2.03 -7.37
CA SER A 177 6.48 2.67 -6.05
C SER A 177 7.18 1.82 -4.99
N LEU A 178 7.63 2.47 -3.92
CA LEU A 178 8.25 1.81 -2.78
C LEU A 178 7.33 0.74 -2.18
N LEU A 179 6.05 1.08 -1.98
CA LEU A 179 5.03 0.16 -1.47
C LEU A 179 4.83 -1.06 -2.38
N TRP A 180 4.74 -0.87 -3.70
CA TRP A 180 4.65 -1.99 -4.65
C TRP A 180 5.81 -2.97 -4.46
N MET A 181 7.02 -2.45 -4.32
CA MET A 181 8.20 -3.29 -4.15
C MET A 181 8.22 -4.00 -2.79
N ALA A 182 7.79 -3.35 -1.71
CA ALA A 182 7.65 -3.99 -0.40
C ALA A 182 6.66 -5.17 -0.45
N ILE A 183 5.50 -4.98 -1.07
CA ILE A 183 4.52 -6.06 -1.30
C ILE A 183 5.14 -7.19 -2.14
N GLN A 184 5.86 -6.81 -3.20
CA GLN A 184 6.44 -7.76 -4.12
C GLN A 184 7.57 -8.58 -3.50
N GLN A 185 8.21 -8.08 -2.44
CA GLN A 185 9.24 -8.78 -1.66
C GLN A 185 8.68 -9.47 -0.40
N ASP A 186 7.36 -9.40 -0.17
CA ASP A 186 6.70 -9.98 1.01
C ASP A 186 7.20 -9.37 2.34
N HIS A 187 7.56 -8.08 2.32
CA HIS A 187 7.95 -7.33 3.52
C HIS A 187 6.71 -6.85 4.28
N LYS A 188 6.03 -7.76 4.98
CA LYS A 188 4.73 -7.50 5.61
C LYS A 188 4.78 -6.40 6.66
N SER A 189 5.81 -6.36 7.50
CA SER A 189 5.97 -5.29 8.50
C SER A 189 6.22 -3.94 7.84
N ASP A 190 6.97 -3.89 6.74
CA ASP A 190 7.19 -2.63 6.01
C ASP A 190 5.92 -2.17 5.29
N VAL A 191 5.15 -3.11 4.72
CA VAL A 191 3.86 -2.82 4.08
C VAL A 191 2.84 -2.28 5.08
N ASP A 192 2.70 -2.92 6.25
CA ASP A 192 1.80 -2.47 7.31
C ASP A 192 2.15 -1.04 7.74
N TYR A 193 3.43 -0.78 8.05
CA TYR A 193 3.91 0.55 8.42
C TYR A 193 3.64 1.61 7.34
N LEU A 194 3.95 1.31 6.07
CA LEU A 194 3.72 2.24 4.97
C LEU A 194 2.23 2.55 4.77
N LEU A 195 1.34 1.58 4.96
CA LEU A 195 -0.11 1.77 4.81
C LEU A 195 -0.73 2.53 5.99
N THR A 196 -0.19 2.40 7.20
CA THR A 196 -0.77 3.02 8.42
C THR A 196 -0.21 4.40 8.73
N GLU A 197 1.10 4.60 8.54
CA GLU A 197 1.78 5.83 8.98
C GLU A 197 1.93 6.88 7.88
N HIS A 198 1.66 6.53 6.61
CA HIS A 198 1.90 7.43 5.48
C HIS A 198 0.75 7.44 4.46
N ASN A 199 0.58 8.59 3.80
CA ASN A 199 -0.46 8.82 2.81
C ASN A 199 -0.09 8.22 1.44
N GLN A 200 -0.31 6.92 1.29
CA GLN A 200 0.05 6.17 0.09
C GLN A 200 -0.77 6.55 -1.14
N LYS A 201 -0.08 6.81 -2.26
CA LYS A 201 -0.67 7.04 -3.59
C LYS A 201 -1.06 5.71 -4.27
N LEU A 202 -2.08 5.06 -3.73
CA LEU A 202 -2.52 3.71 -4.15
C LEU A 202 -2.99 3.61 -5.61
N HIS A 203 -3.38 4.71 -6.25
CA HIS A 203 -3.78 4.77 -7.66
C HIS A 203 -2.58 4.74 -8.63
N LYS A 204 -1.34 4.83 -8.13
CA LYS A 204 -0.15 4.85 -8.97
C LYS A 204 0.03 3.49 -9.65
N GLY A 205 0.08 3.49 -10.98
CA GLY A 205 0.43 2.31 -11.76
C GLY A 205 1.93 2.04 -11.76
N ASN A 206 2.28 0.75 -11.78
CA ASN A 206 3.63 0.23 -11.59
C ASN A 206 4.00 -0.71 -12.75
N GLY A 207 5.26 -0.62 -13.19
CA GLY A 207 5.82 -1.48 -14.23
C GLY A 207 5.15 -1.38 -15.59
N PHE A 208 5.42 -2.39 -16.42
CA PHE A 208 5.03 -2.41 -17.82
C PHE A 208 3.51 -2.41 -18.01
N TYR A 209 2.78 -3.10 -17.13
CA TYR A 209 1.32 -3.17 -17.19
C TYR A 209 0.63 -1.98 -16.52
N ASN A 210 1.38 -1.06 -15.89
CA ASN A 210 0.80 0.07 -15.16
C ASN A 210 -0.21 -0.38 -14.08
N GLU A 211 0.11 -1.47 -13.38
CA GLU A 211 -0.75 -2.08 -12.37
C GLU A 211 -0.66 -1.32 -11.04
N THR A 212 -1.78 -1.14 -10.35
CA THR A 212 -1.78 -0.55 -8.98
C THR A 212 -1.44 -1.59 -7.93
N VAL A 213 -1.00 -1.18 -6.74
CA VAL A 213 -0.68 -2.12 -5.64
C VAL A 213 -1.83 -3.07 -5.30
N LEU A 214 -3.09 -2.66 -5.54
CA LEU A 214 -4.26 -3.53 -5.39
C LEU A 214 -4.31 -4.63 -6.47
N HIS A 215 -3.91 -4.36 -7.71
CA HIS A 215 -3.76 -5.40 -8.75
C HIS A 215 -2.74 -6.45 -8.32
N LEU A 216 -1.60 -6.02 -7.74
CA LEU A 216 -0.58 -6.95 -7.25
C LEU A 216 -1.11 -7.81 -6.09
N ALA A 217 -1.78 -7.22 -5.11
CA ALA A 217 -2.37 -7.95 -3.99
C ALA A 217 -3.38 -9.01 -4.46
N VAL A 218 -4.21 -8.64 -5.44
CA VAL A 218 -5.17 -9.55 -6.10
C VAL A 218 -4.47 -10.65 -6.88
N TRP A 219 -3.41 -10.33 -7.64
CA TRP A 219 -2.62 -11.32 -8.37
C TRP A 219 -1.95 -12.34 -7.44
N LYS A 220 -1.46 -11.89 -6.28
CA LYS A 220 -0.91 -12.75 -5.22
C LYS A 220 -2.01 -13.54 -4.49
N ASN A 221 -3.28 -13.24 -4.75
CA ASN A 221 -4.44 -13.81 -4.07
C ASN A 221 -4.29 -13.69 -2.55
N ASP A 222 -3.90 -12.52 -2.05
CA ASP A 222 -3.68 -12.28 -0.62
C ASP A 222 -4.84 -11.44 -0.06
N LEU A 223 -5.82 -12.12 0.55
CA LEU A 223 -7.04 -11.50 1.05
C LEU A 223 -6.75 -10.52 2.19
N ASP A 224 -5.80 -10.83 3.07
CA ASP A 224 -5.47 -9.98 4.20
C ASP A 224 -4.79 -8.69 3.72
N LEU A 225 -3.89 -8.81 2.74
CA LEU A 225 -3.29 -7.63 2.09
C LEU A 225 -4.33 -6.78 1.34
N ILE A 226 -5.31 -7.41 0.67
CA ILE A 226 -6.39 -6.69 0.00
C ILE A 226 -7.21 -5.90 1.03
N ARG A 227 -7.58 -6.53 2.16
CA ARG A 227 -8.26 -5.83 3.27
C ARG A 227 -7.42 -4.68 3.79
N ASP A 228 -6.14 -4.91 4.07
CA ASP A 228 -5.24 -3.88 4.58
C ASP A 228 -5.16 -2.67 3.63
N ILE A 229 -5.05 -2.90 2.32
CA ILE A 229 -5.03 -1.81 1.32
C ILE A 229 -6.36 -1.05 1.26
N LEU A 230 -7.50 -1.71 1.48
CA LEU A 230 -8.83 -1.10 1.41
C LEU A 230 -9.24 -0.40 2.71
N GLU A 231 -8.79 -0.91 3.86
CA GLU A 231 -9.25 -0.49 5.19
C GLU A 231 -8.25 0.39 5.94
N LYS A 232 -6.95 0.08 5.89
CA LYS A 232 -5.94 0.80 6.69
C LYS A 232 -5.53 2.13 6.06
N SER A 233 -5.67 2.30 4.74
CA SER A 233 -5.33 3.54 4.05
C SER A 233 -6.39 4.62 4.26
N SER A 234 -6.44 5.20 5.46
CA SER A 234 -7.47 6.16 5.87
C SER A 234 -7.54 7.43 5.00
N SER A 235 -6.42 7.84 4.42
CA SER A 235 -6.32 9.09 3.65
C SER A 235 -6.67 8.98 2.17
N THR A 236 -6.61 7.77 1.59
CA THR A 236 -6.90 7.55 0.17
C THR A 236 -8.18 6.73 0.03
N SER A 237 -9.27 7.37 -0.37
CA SER A 237 -10.56 6.67 -0.58
C SER A 237 -10.41 5.53 -1.59
N PRO A 238 -10.90 4.30 -1.28
CA PRO A 238 -10.89 3.14 -2.17
C PRO A 238 -11.43 3.41 -3.58
N HIS A 239 -12.44 4.28 -3.69
CA HIS A 239 -13.04 4.68 -4.98
C HIS A 239 -12.03 5.28 -5.97
N THR A 240 -10.91 5.83 -5.48
CA THR A 240 -9.88 6.45 -6.32
C THR A 240 -9.00 5.44 -7.07
N TYR A 241 -8.88 4.21 -6.56
CA TYR A 241 -7.97 3.20 -7.12
C TYR A 241 -8.61 1.84 -7.42
N ILE A 242 -9.78 1.52 -6.84
CA ILE A 242 -10.40 0.20 -6.99
C ILE A 242 -10.79 -0.12 -8.44
N ASN A 243 -11.12 0.90 -9.22
CA ASN A 243 -11.48 0.79 -10.64
C ASN A 243 -10.37 1.27 -11.58
N THR A 244 -9.15 1.48 -11.07
CA THR A 244 -8.01 1.82 -11.94
C THR A 244 -7.79 0.72 -12.95
N ARG A 245 -7.46 1.12 -14.18
CA ARG A 245 -7.25 0.23 -15.31
C ARG A 245 -5.76 0.13 -15.65
N ASP A 246 -5.28 -1.08 -15.85
CA ASP A 246 -3.93 -1.38 -16.35
C ASP A 246 -3.78 -0.96 -17.84
N THR A 247 -2.63 -1.21 -18.48
CA THR A 247 -2.41 -0.89 -19.91
C THR A 247 -3.31 -1.67 -20.87
N ARG A 248 -3.90 -2.79 -20.42
CA ARG A 248 -4.88 -3.59 -21.14
C ARG A 248 -6.31 -3.20 -20.80
N SER A 249 -6.48 -2.08 -20.10
CA SER A 249 -7.74 -1.59 -19.58
C SER A 249 -8.42 -2.50 -18.53
N LYS A 250 -7.68 -3.44 -17.95
CA LYS A 250 -8.19 -4.40 -16.96
C LYS A 250 -8.22 -3.76 -15.58
N THR A 251 -9.32 -3.98 -14.88
CA THR A 251 -9.46 -3.68 -13.44
C THR A 251 -9.04 -4.86 -12.58
N VAL A 252 -8.99 -4.66 -11.27
CA VAL A 252 -8.68 -5.72 -10.30
C VAL A 252 -9.61 -6.94 -10.40
N LEU A 253 -10.90 -6.74 -10.74
CA LEU A 253 -11.83 -7.86 -10.97
C LEU A 253 -11.46 -8.68 -12.21
N HIS A 254 -10.95 -8.04 -13.27
CA HIS A 254 -10.45 -8.77 -14.45
C HIS A 254 -9.20 -9.58 -14.09
N VAL A 255 -8.26 -8.98 -13.35
CA VAL A 255 -7.02 -9.66 -12.93
C VAL A 255 -7.32 -10.83 -11.99
N LEU A 256 -8.28 -10.67 -11.08
CA LEU A 256 -8.72 -11.71 -10.15
C LEU A 256 -9.18 -12.97 -10.89
N VAL A 257 -10.13 -12.84 -11.82
CA VAL A 257 -10.72 -14.01 -12.49
C VAL A 257 -9.71 -14.73 -13.39
N ILE A 258 -8.79 -14.00 -14.03
CA ILE A 258 -7.78 -14.57 -14.93
C ILE A 258 -6.72 -15.37 -14.17
N ASN A 259 -6.33 -14.91 -12.98
CA ASN A 259 -5.26 -15.53 -12.20
C ASN A 259 -5.76 -16.43 -11.07
N SER A 260 -7.08 -16.49 -10.85
CA SER A 260 -7.69 -17.34 -9.84
C SER A 260 -7.50 -18.82 -10.20
N PRO A 261 -6.97 -19.66 -9.28
CA PRO A 261 -6.94 -21.10 -9.46
C PRO A 261 -8.35 -21.67 -9.25
N VAL A 262 -9.25 -21.44 -10.22
CA VAL A 262 -10.64 -21.93 -10.23
C VAL A 262 -10.75 -23.46 -10.28
N ASN A 263 -9.63 -24.17 -10.39
CA ASN A 263 -9.53 -25.62 -10.39
C ASN A 263 -9.50 -26.27 -8.98
N ARG A 264 -9.70 -25.50 -7.90
CA ARG A 264 -9.81 -26.02 -6.52
C ARG A 264 -10.93 -25.34 -5.74
N ILE A 265 -11.75 -26.12 -5.04
CA ILE A 265 -12.91 -25.60 -4.27
C ILE A 265 -12.49 -24.58 -3.19
N SER A 266 -11.38 -24.82 -2.48
CA SER A 266 -10.87 -23.89 -1.46
C SER A 266 -10.39 -22.57 -2.05
N ALA A 267 -9.77 -22.62 -3.23
CA ALA A 267 -9.38 -21.43 -3.97
C ALA A 267 -10.61 -20.65 -4.47
N LEU A 268 -11.64 -21.36 -4.95
CA LEU A 268 -12.88 -20.73 -5.41
C LEU A 268 -13.57 -19.94 -4.30
N ARG A 269 -13.67 -20.49 -3.07
CA ARG A 269 -14.25 -19.79 -1.92
C ARG A 269 -13.51 -18.48 -1.63
N LYS A 270 -12.18 -18.53 -1.62
CA LYS A 270 -11.35 -17.34 -1.40
C LYS A 270 -11.55 -16.30 -2.50
N THR A 271 -11.65 -16.72 -3.75
CA THR A 271 -11.94 -15.82 -4.87
C THR A 271 -13.30 -15.16 -4.73
N VAL A 272 -14.35 -15.89 -4.32
CA VAL A 272 -15.67 -15.31 -4.04
C VAL A 272 -15.57 -14.27 -2.93
N GLU A 273 -14.89 -14.58 -1.83
CA GLU A 273 -14.69 -13.65 -0.72
C GLU A 273 -13.96 -12.37 -1.15
N ILE A 274 -12.97 -12.47 -2.04
CA ILE A 274 -12.29 -11.31 -2.63
C ILE A 274 -13.24 -10.52 -3.54
N VAL A 275 -14.07 -11.18 -4.34
CA VAL A 275 -15.08 -10.50 -5.19
C VAL A 275 -16.05 -9.70 -4.31
N ASP A 276 -16.62 -10.34 -3.29
CA ASP A 276 -17.57 -9.69 -2.38
C ASP A 276 -16.94 -8.47 -1.70
N LEU A 277 -15.70 -8.60 -1.22
CA LEU A 277 -14.95 -7.50 -0.63
C LEU A 277 -14.74 -6.36 -1.64
N LEU A 278 -14.26 -6.65 -2.84
CA LEU A 278 -14.04 -5.62 -3.87
C LEU A 278 -15.35 -4.91 -4.25
N LEU A 279 -16.46 -5.64 -4.37
CA LEU A 279 -17.77 -5.08 -4.67
C LEU A 279 -18.29 -4.18 -3.54
N GLN A 280 -18.08 -4.58 -2.28
CA GLN A 280 -18.43 -3.78 -1.11
C GLN A 280 -17.76 -2.38 -1.15
N TYR A 281 -16.54 -2.31 -1.68
CA TYR A 281 -15.79 -1.06 -1.85
C TYR A 281 -16.00 -0.36 -3.20
N GLY A 282 -16.99 -0.80 -4.00
CA GLY A 282 -17.40 -0.11 -5.23
C GLY A 282 -16.66 -0.54 -6.50
N ALA A 283 -16.09 -1.75 -6.53
CA ALA A 283 -15.55 -2.29 -7.77
C ALA A 283 -16.66 -2.43 -8.84
N ASN A 284 -16.38 -1.98 -10.05
CA ASN A 284 -17.32 -2.03 -11.16
C ASN A 284 -17.30 -3.43 -11.79
N ILE A 285 -18.37 -4.20 -11.51
CA ILE A 285 -18.58 -5.56 -12.03
C ILE A 285 -18.68 -5.62 -13.56
N ASN A 286 -19.02 -4.50 -14.22
CA ASN A 286 -19.20 -4.37 -15.67
C ASN A 286 -18.12 -3.52 -16.34
N ALA A 287 -16.99 -3.29 -15.67
CA ALA A 287 -15.86 -2.60 -16.28
C ALA A 287 -15.44 -3.32 -17.57
N LEU A 288 -15.09 -2.59 -18.62
CA LEU A 288 -14.64 -3.18 -19.88
C LEU A 288 -13.11 -3.22 -19.91
N ASP A 289 -12.51 -4.21 -20.56
CA ASP A 289 -11.08 -4.19 -20.95
C ASP A 289 -10.90 -3.66 -22.39
N ASN A 290 -9.67 -3.71 -22.95
CA ASN A 290 -9.39 -3.25 -24.32
C ASN A 290 -10.10 -4.08 -25.40
N GLY A 291 -10.54 -5.29 -25.07
CA GLY A 291 -11.35 -6.15 -25.93
C GLY A 291 -12.84 -5.97 -25.72
N PHE A 292 -13.29 -4.94 -24.99
CA PHE A 292 -14.68 -4.77 -24.56
C PHE A 292 -15.22 -5.95 -23.74
N ARG A 293 -14.33 -6.72 -23.10
CA ARG A 293 -14.72 -7.83 -22.23
C ARG A 293 -14.98 -7.31 -20.84
N THR A 294 -16.07 -7.75 -20.21
CA THR A 294 -16.30 -7.58 -18.77
C THR A 294 -15.47 -8.61 -17.98
N PRO A 295 -15.31 -8.48 -16.66
CA PRO A 295 -14.72 -9.55 -15.87
C PRO A 295 -15.55 -10.86 -15.95
N LEU A 296 -16.87 -10.79 -16.22
CA LEU A 296 -17.67 -11.97 -16.51
C LEU A 296 -17.27 -12.65 -17.84
N HIS A 297 -16.96 -11.89 -18.89
CA HIS A 297 -16.44 -12.44 -20.14
C HIS A 297 -15.13 -13.20 -19.89
N GLN A 298 -14.21 -12.60 -19.14
CA GLN A 298 -12.93 -13.23 -18.79
C GLN A 298 -13.14 -14.50 -17.96
N LEU A 299 -14.07 -14.47 -16.99
CA LEU A 299 -14.45 -15.66 -16.24
C LEU A 299 -14.89 -16.77 -17.21
N LEU A 300 -15.85 -16.52 -18.10
CA LEU A 300 -16.34 -17.51 -19.06
C LEU A 300 -15.26 -18.00 -20.05
N GLU A 301 -14.40 -17.11 -20.54
CA GLU A 301 -13.28 -17.44 -21.42
C GLU A 301 -12.32 -18.42 -20.74
N THR A 302 -11.96 -18.18 -19.48
CA THR A 302 -11.10 -19.10 -18.71
C THR A 302 -11.75 -20.49 -18.56
N LEU A 303 -13.09 -20.58 -18.47
CA LEU A 303 -13.81 -21.86 -18.39
C LEU A 303 -13.76 -22.63 -19.71
N ILE A 304 -13.97 -21.92 -20.83
CA ILE A 304 -13.94 -22.54 -22.17
C ILE A 304 -12.52 -23.05 -22.46
N MET A 305 -11.49 -22.27 -22.11
CA MET A 305 -10.10 -22.71 -22.28
C MET A 305 -9.77 -23.93 -21.39
N GLN A 306 -10.32 -24.02 -20.18
CA GLN A 306 -10.14 -25.18 -19.31
C GLN A 306 -10.84 -26.46 -19.80
N LYS A 307 -11.93 -26.35 -20.59
CA LYS A 307 -12.60 -27.51 -21.19
C LYS A 307 -11.73 -28.26 -22.23
N ASN A 308 -10.61 -27.67 -22.66
CA ASN A 308 -9.61 -28.34 -23.50
C ASN A 308 -8.59 -29.18 -22.70
N LEU A 309 -8.67 -29.22 -21.36
CA LEU A 309 -7.90 -30.17 -20.54
C LEU A 309 -8.49 -31.59 -20.64
N PRO A 310 -7.66 -32.65 -20.42
CA PRO A 310 -8.12 -34.04 -20.51
C PRO A 310 -9.31 -34.31 -19.57
N ARG A 311 -10.29 -35.08 -20.07
CA ARG A 311 -11.61 -35.39 -19.49
C ARG A 311 -11.65 -35.98 -18.06
N ASN A 312 -10.52 -36.09 -17.37
CA ASN A 312 -10.39 -36.69 -16.04
C ASN A 312 -10.35 -35.65 -14.90
N LEU A 313 -10.58 -34.36 -15.17
CA LEU A 313 -10.74 -33.38 -14.11
C LEU A 313 -12.19 -33.37 -13.61
N PRO A 314 -12.42 -33.38 -12.29
CA PRO A 314 -13.77 -33.23 -11.75
C PRO A 314 -14.35 -31.91 -12.26
N ILE A 315 -15.58 -31.96 -12.77
CA ILE A 315 -16.37 -30.76 -13.09
C ILE A 315 -16.55 -30.02 -11.77
N ILE A 316 -15.81 -28.94 -11.56
CA ILE A 316 -15.96 -28.11 -10.36
C ILE A 316 -17.16 -27.19 -10.60
N PRO A 317 -18.18 -27.21 -9.73
CA PRO A 317 -19.28 -26.27 -9.84
C PRO A 317 -18.74 -24.88 -9.50
N LEU A 318 -18.53 -24.10 -10.56
CA LEU A 318 -18.20 -22.67 -10.52
C LEU A 318 -19.42 -21.79 -10.26
N ASP A 319 -20.58 -22.42 -10.08
CA ASP A 319 -21.84 -21.83 -9.68
C ASP A 319 -21.64 -20.76 -8.60
N PRO A 320 -20.84 -20.95 -7.53
CA PRO A 320 -20.69 -19.90 -6.51
C PRO A 320 -20.11 -18.59 -7.02
N LEU A 321 -19.10 -18.64 -7.89
CA LEU A 321 -18.46 -17.42 -8.43
C LEU A 321 -19.29 -16.80 -9.56
N MET A 322 -19.92 -17.64 -10.38
CA MET A 322 -20.86 -17.19 -11.39
C MET A 322 -22.09 -16.53 -10.75
N ASP A 323 -22.66 -17.16 -9.74
CA ASP A 323 -23.80 -16.67 -8.97
C ASP A 323 -23.45 -15.35 -8.28
N ALA A 324 -22.25 -15.24 -7.68
CA ALA A 324 -21.79 -13.99 -7.08
C ALA A 324 -21.78 -12.84 -8.11
N PHE A 325 -21.27 -13.10 -9.32
CA PHE A 325 -21.28 -12.12 -10.40
C PHE A 325 -22.70 -11.74 -10.84
N LEU A 326 -23.57 -12.73 -11.06
CA LEU A 326 -24.95 -12.50 -11.50
C LEU A 326 -25.77 -11.76 -10.44
N GLN A 327 -25.63 -12.14 -9.16
CA GLN A 327 -26.27 -11.48 -8.03
C GLN A 327 -25.76 -10.03 -7.86
N ALA A 328 -24.49 -9.78 -8.16
CA ALA A 328 -23.90 -8.45 -8.19
C ALA A 328 -24.32 -7.59 -9.40
N GLY A 329 -25.14 -8.12 -10.31
CA GLY A 329 -25.63 -7.39 -11.47
C GLY A 329 -24.66 -7.37 -12.65
N ALA A 330 -23.82 -8.40 -12.79
CA ALA A 330 -22.99 -8.56 -13.98
C ALA A 330 -23.85 -8.64 -15.26
N GLU A 331 -23.54 -7.80 -16.24
CA GLU A 331 -24.21 -7.81 -17.54
C GLU A 331 -23.79 -9.03 -18.36
N VAL A 332 -24.79 -9.80 -18.79
CA VAL A 332 -24.61 -11.02 -19.60
C VAL A 332 -24.72 -10.79 -21.11
N ASN A 333 -25.21 -9.61 -21.52
CA ASN A 333 -25.49 -9.27 -22.91
C ASN A 333 -24.52 -8.23 -23.48
N THR A 334 -23.57 -7.74 -22.68
CA THR A 334 -22.48 -6.90 -23.16
C THR A 334 -21.72 -7.70 -24.20
N LYS A 335 -21.35 -7.08 -25.32
CA LYS A 335 -20.63 -7.75 -26.40
C LYS A 335 -19.17 -7.37 -26.40
N ASP A 336 -18.30 -8.35 -26.56
CA ASP A 336 -16.87 -8.10 -26.80
C ASP A 336 -16.59 -7.66 -28.25
N TYR A 337 -15.31 -7.47 -28.60
CA TYR A 337 -14.92 -7.11 -29.98
C TYR A 337 -15.26 -8.18 -31.04
N GLN A 338 -15.53 -9.42 -30.63
CA GLN A 338 -15.95 -10.53 -31.50
C GLN A 338 -17.48 -10.63 -31.59
N GLY A 339 -18.21 -9.82 -30.80
CA GLY A 339 -19.66 -9.83 -30.75
C GLY A 339 -20.26 -10.97 -29.93
N MET A 340 -19.44 -11.67 -29.14
CA MET A 340 -19.87 -12.74 -28.22
C MET A 340 -20.54 -12.18 -26.97
#